data_AF-A0A2E7ZK93-F1
#
_entry.id   AF-A0A2E7ZK93-F1
#
_cell.length_a   1.000
_cell.length_b   1.000
_cell.length_c   1.000
_cell.angle_alpha   90.00
_cell.angle_beta   90.00
_cell.angle_gamma   90.00
#
_symmetry.space_group_name_H-M   'P 1'
#
loop_
_entity.id
_entity.type
_entity.pdbx_description
1 polymer ?
#
loop_
_entity_poly.entity_id
_entity_poly.type
_entity_poly.pdbx_seq_one_letter_code
_entity_poly.pdbx_strand_id
1 'polypeptide(L)'
;MFLKNKFIFHSLTLLIFFQYTGISANPGDEFYCQVIENVSVLAENGRIKKYRLFDFQFKQKLEVIEFGKKGYFGGKIFKIEQQGENVFRNYDSHPSLIFYEGKFIYSSTDLNEAKTIIAHCTVE
;
A
#
# COMPACT_ATOMS: atom_id res chain seq x y z
N MET A 1 15.66 8.73 46.89
CA MET A 1 16.23 8.36 45.57
C MET A 1 15.14 7.64 44.75
N PHE A 2 14.20 8.40 44.17
CA PHE A 2 13.13 7.84 43.32
C PHE A 2 12.86 8.81 42.17
N LEU A 3 13.70 8.74 41.14
CA LEU A 3 13.54 9.51 39.89
C LEU A 3 14.18 8.72 38.75
N LYS A 4 13.64 7.55 38.41
CA LYS A 4 14.02 6.81 37.19
C LYS A 4 12.88 6.20 36.38
N ASN A 5 11.62 6.31 36.80
CA ASN A 5 10.49 5.61 36.16
C ASN A 5 9.50 6.48 35.36
N LYS A 6 9.80 7.75 35.06
CA LYS A 6 8.90 8.59 34.23
C LYS A 6 9.25 8.63 32.73
N PHE A 7 10.47 8.26 32.34
CA PHE A 7 10.90 8.40 30.94
C PHE A 7 10.46 7.25 30.03
N ILE A 8 10.27 6.04 30.57
CA ILE A 8 9.90 4.87 29.75
C ILE A 8 8.43 4.94 29.31
N PHE A 9 7.55 5.53 30.13
CA PHE A 9 6.14 5.66 29.80
C PHE A 9 5.87 6.69 28.70
N HIS A 10 6.68 7.75 28.59
CA HIS A 10 6.55 8.75 27.52
C HIS A 10 7.06 8.26 26.16
N SER A 11 8.07 7.39 26.14
CA SER A 11 8.55 6.80 24.88
C SER A 11 7.57 5.77 24.31
N LEU A 12 6.83 5.07 25.17
CA LEU A 12 5.88 4.04 24.72
C LEU A 12 4.55 4.65 24.22
N THR A 13 4.18 5.84 24.71
CA THR A 13 2.97 6.54 24.22
C THR A 13 3.18 7.22 22.87
N LEU A 14 4.42 7.59 22.49
CA LEU A 14 4.68 8.18 21.17
C LEU A 14 4.53 7.18 20.02
N LEU A 15 4.78 5.89 20.28
CA LEU A 15 4.65 4.81 19.29
C LEU A 15 3.20 4.38 19.04
N ILE A 16 2.25 4.77 19.90
CA ILE A 16 0.84 4.36 19.81
C ILE A 16 -0.02 5.44 19.14
N PHE A 17 0.51 6.65 18.91
CA PHE A 17 -0.21 7.71 18.19
C PHE A 17 -0.16 7.62 16.66
N PHE A 18 0.51 6.61 16.07
CA PHE A 18 0.33 6.25 14.65
C PHE A 18 -0.97 5.46 14.40
N GLN A 19 -1.97 5.61 15.29
CA GLN A 19 -3.28 5.01 15.13
C GLN A 19 -4.23 5.99 14.45
N TYR A 20 -4.39 5.78 13.14
CA TYR A 20 -5.63 5.99 12.40
C TYR A 20 -6.22 7.41 12.43
N THR A 21 -5.44 8.41 12.00
CA THR A 21 -6.07 9.52 11.27
C THR A 21 -6.32 9.00 9.86
N GLY A 22 -7.58 8.98 9.41
CA GLY A 22 -7.92 8.65 8.03
C GLY A 22 -6.99 9.42 7.10
N ILE A 23 -6.14 8.69 6.38
CA ILE A 23 -5.17 9.31 5.49
C ILE A 23 -5.95 9.79 4.28
N SER A 24 -6.12 11.11 4.21
CA SER A 24 -6.59 11.77 3.00
C SER A 24 -5.52 11.66 1.93
N ALA A 25 -5.95 11.25 0.74
CA ALA A 25 -5.08 11.02 -0.39
C ALA A 25 -5.06 12.29 -1.26
N ASN A 26 -4.17 13.23 -0.93
CA ASN A 26 -4.07 14.49 -1.68
C ASN A 26 -3.11 14.34 -2.87
N PRO A 27 -3.42 14.98 -4.02
CA PRO A 27 -2.47 15.08 -5.12
C PRO A 27 -1.15 15.70 -4.65
N GLY A 28 -0.05 14.95 -4.80
CA GLY A 28 1.29 15.36 -4.37
C GLY A 28 1.86 14.52 -3.24
N ASP A 29 1.01 13.81 -2.50
CA ASP A 29 1.42 12.98 -1.36
C ASP A 29 2.24 11.76 -1.81
N GLU A 30 3.27 11.44 -1.03
CA GLU A 30 4.09 10.24 -1.17
C GLU A 30 3.75 9.25 -0.06
N PHE A 31 3.47 8.01 -0.46
CA PHE A 31 3.00 6.96 0.42
C PHE A 31 4.05 5.87 0.53
N TYR A 32 4.30 5.43 1.75
CA TYR A 32 5.15 4.30 2.06
C TYR A 32 4.30 3.13 2.53
N CYS A 33 4.40 2.01 1.83
CA CYS A 33 3.51 0.88 1.98
C CYS A 33 4.23 -0.35 2.52
N GLN A 34 3.83 -0.78 3.71
CA GLN A 34 4.22 -2.04 4.31
C GLN A 34 3.35 -3.17 3.78
N VAL A 35 3.97 -4.16 3.13
CA VAL A 35 3.24 -5.30 2.56
C VAL A 35 2.75 -6.23 3.67
N ILE A 36 1.47 -6.56 3.63
CA ILE A 36 0.81 -7.49 4.57
C ILE A 36 0.67 -8.86 3.94
N GLU A 37 0.12 -8.90 2.72
CA GLU A 37 -0.08 -10.13 1.97
C GLU A 37 0.35 -9.91 0.52
N ASN A 38 1.03 -10.90 -0.03
CA ASN A 38 1.28 -11.03 -1.45
C ASN A 38 1.09 -12.49 -1.82
N VAL A 39 -0.05 -12.78 -2.42
CA VAL A 39 -0.50 -14.14 -2.71
C VAL A 39 -0.76 -14.29 -4.20
N SER A 40 -0.52 -15.48 -4.72
CA SER A 40 -0.90 -15.81 -6.10
C SER A 40 -1.45 -17.22 -6.20
N VAL A 41 -2.49 -17.39 -7.00
CA VAL A 41 -3.03 -18.69 -7.41
C VAL A 41 -2.39 -19.02 -8.75
N LEU A 42 -1.65 -20.12 -8.82
CA LEU A 42 -0.98 -20.55 -10.05
C LEU A 42 -1.97 -21.29 -10.97
N ALA A 43 -2.02 -20.90 -12.24
CA ALA A 43 -2.87 -21.54 -13.24
C ALA A 43 -2.48 -23.00 -13.51
N GLU A 44 -1.19 -23.33 -13.41
CA GLU A 44 -0.65 -24.67 -13.69
C GLU A 44 -1.30 -25.78 -12.83
N ASN A 45 -1.54 -25.51 -11.55
CA ASN A 45 -1.93 -26.54 -10.58
C ASN A 45 -2.91 -26.04 -9.51
N GLY A 46 -3.40 -24.80 -9.62
CA GLY A 46 -4.31 -24.18 -8.67
C GLY A 46 -3.69 -23.89 -7.29
N ARG A 47 -2.38 -24.12 -7.09
CA ARG A 47 -1.74 -23.91 -5.79
C ARG A 47 -1.65 -22.44 -5.46
N ILE A 48 -1.93 -22.13 -4.19
CA ILE A 48 -1.69 -20.80 -3.61
C ILE A 48 -0.22 -20.72 -3.20
N LYS A 49 0.50 -19.72 -3.72
CA LYS A 49 1.83 -19.34 -3.26
C LYS A 49 1.76 -18.00 -2.55
N LYS A 50 2.47 -17.90 -1.42
CA LYS A 50 2.75 -16.64 -0.75
C LYS A 50 4.16 -16.19 -1.11
N TYR A 51 4.29 -14.95 -1.57
CA TYR A 51 5.58 -14.36 -1.91
C TYR A 51 5.94 -13.28 -0.91
N ARG A 52 7.22 -13.13 -0.62
CA ARG A 52 7.71 -11.95 0.08
C ARG A 52 7.90 -10.83 -0.93
N LEU A 53 7.15 -9.75 -0.77
CA LEU A 53 7.41 -8.49 -1.46
C LEU A 53 8.01 -7.50 -0.46
N PHE A 54 9.02 -6.76 -0.90
CA PHE A 54 9.55 -5.66 -0.10
C PHE A 54 8.58 -4.49 -0.10
N ASP A 55 8.63 -3.72 0.98
CA ASP A 55 7.88 -2.46 1.11
C ASP A 55 8.18 -1.56 -0.09
N PHE A 56 7.19 -0.77 -0.50
CA PHE A 56 7.26 0.05 -1.70
C PHE A 56 6.69 1.44 -1.43
N GLN A 57 7.05 2.38 -2.31
CA GLN A 57 6.54 3.73 -2.29
C GLN A 57 5.83 4.09 -3.59
N PHE A 58 4.80 4.91 -3.49
CA PHE A 58 4.18 5.54 -4.65
C PHE A 58 3.81 6.98 -4.34
N LYS A 59 3.75 7.80 -5.39
CA LYS A 59 3.27 9.18 -5.34
C LYS A 59 1.91 9.25 -6.00
N GLN A 60 0.92 9.82 -5.30
CA GLN A 60 -0.35 10.17 -5.93
C GLN A 60 -0.22 11.52 -6.62
N LYS A 61 -0.63 11.60 -7.87
CA LYS A 61 -0.89 12.84 -8.61
C LYS A 61 -2.37 12.94 -8.93
N LEU A 62 -2.79 14.06 -9.53
CA LEU A 62 -4.21 14.35 -9.79
C LEU A 62 -4.93 13.20 -10.50
N GLU A 63 -4.32 12.63 -11.54
CA GLU A 63 -4.94 11.58 -12.37
C GLU A 63 -4.13 10.29 -12.45
N VAL A 64 -3.02 10.18 -11.70
CA VAL A 64 -2.13 9.02 -11.78
C VAL A 64 -1.50 8.67 -10.44
N ILE A 65 -1.09 7.42 -10.33
CA ILE A 65 -0.22 6.89 -9.27
C ILE A 65 1.11 6.54 -9.91
N GLU A 66 2.21 7.10 -9.41
CA GLU A 66 3.55 6.83 -9.90
C GLU A 66 4.35 6.06 -8.87
N PHE A 67 4.83 4.88 -9.22
CA PHE A 67 5.68 4.08 -8.34
C PHE A 67 7.16 4.44 -8.51
N GLY A 68 7.94 4.22 -7.45
CA GLY A 68 9.40 4.36 -7.51
C GLY A 68 10.03 3.49 -8.61
N LYS A 69 11.29 3.74 -8.97
CA LYS A 69 11.95 3.11 -10.13
C LYS A 69 12.36 1.63 -9.94
N LYS A 70 12.18 1.06 -8.76
CA LYS A 70 12.68 -0.28 -8.39
C LYS A 70 11.56 -1.16 -7.82
N GLY A 71 11.81 -2.46 -7.72
CA GLY A 71 10.88 -3.43 -7.17
C GLY A 71 9.78 -3.86 -8.14
N TYR A 72 8.77 -4.56 -7.64
CA TYR A 72 7.70 -5.14 -8.47
C TYR A 72 6.89 -4.09 -9.26
N PHE A 73 6.69 -2.92 -8.66
CA PHE A 73 6.02 -1.79 -9.30
C PHE A 73 6.99 -0.81 -9.97
N GLY A 74 8.26 -1.18 -10.12
CA GLY A 74 9.33 -0.31 -10.62
C GLY A 74 8.97 0.46 -11.89
N GLY A 75 8.82 1.78 -11.78
CA GLY A 75 8.52 2.69 -12.89
C GLY A 75 7.11 2.60 -13.45
N LYS A 76 6.19 1.87 -12.79
CA LYS A 76 4.80 1.76 -13.23
C LYS A 76 4.04 3.05 -12.93
N ILE A 77 3.16 3.42 -13.85
CA ILE A 77 2.23 4.54 -13.73
C ILE A 77 0.83 3.99 -13.96
N PHE A 78 -0.07 4.23 -13.00
CA PHE A 78 -1.48 3.81 -13.10
C PHE A 78 -2.37 5.03 -13.20
N LYS A 79 -3.28 5.06 -14.17
CA LYS A 79 -4.27 6.12 -14.29
C LYS A 79 -5.36 5.95 -13.24
N ILE A 80 -5.77 7.03 -12.59
CA ILE A 80 -6.91 7.05 -11.68
C ILE A 80 -8.16 7.30 -12.53
N GLU A 81 -9.12 6.39 -12.47
CA GLU A 81 -10.39 6.47 -13.19
C GLU A 81 -11.53 6.93 -12.30
N GLN A 82 -11.42 6.67 -11.00
CA GLN A 82 -12.35 7.14 -10.00
C GLN A 82 -11.58 7.70 -8.81
N GLN A 83 -11.88 8.93 -8.41
CA GLN A 83 -11.31 9.60 -7.25
C GLN A 83 -12.44 10.07 -6.32
N GLY A 84 -12.29 9.77 -5.03
CA GLY A 84 -13.10 10.30 -3.94
C GLY A 84 -12.18 10.76 -2.80
N GLU A 85 -12.75 11.36 -1.75
CA GLU A 85 -12.01 12.03 -0.67
C GLU A 85 -10.91 11.17 -0.03
N ASN A 86 -11.09 9.84 -0.01
CA ASN A 86 -10.12 8.88 0.50
C ASN A 86 -9.97 7.64 -0.40
N VAL A 87 -10.48 7.67 -1.64
CA VAL A 87 -10.49 6.49 -2.53
C VAL A 87 -9.91 6.86 -3.88
N PHE A 88 -9.00 6.06 -4.41
CA PHE A 88 -8.69 6.08 -5.84
C PHE A 88 -8.65 4.67 -6.42
N ARG A 89 -9.10 4.55 -7.68
CA ARG A 89 -9.23 3.26 -8.38
C ARG A 89 -8.80 3.29 -9.85
N ASN A 90 -8.26 2.18 -10.32
CA ASN A 90 -8.07 1.84 -11.73
C ASN A 90 -8.89 0.58 -12.07
N TYR A 91 -9.84 0.66 -13.02
CA TYR A 91 -10.72 -0.43 -13.46
C TYR A 91 -10.45 -0.89 -14.89
N ASP A 92 -10.06 0.00 -15.81
CA ASP A 92 -10.05 -0.26 -17.26
C ASP A 92 -8.83 -1.03 -17.77
N SER A 93 -7.97 -1.54 -16.88
CA SER A 93 -6.93 -2.49 -17.27
C SER A 93 -6.72 -3.57 -16.23
N HIS A 94 -6.50 -4.80 -16.69
CA HIS A 94 -5.77 -5.78 -15.89
C HIS A 94 -4.33 -5.24 -15.84
N PRO A 95 -3.85 -4.70 -14.71
CA PRO A 95 -4.27 -4.96 -13.33
C PRO A 95 -5.04 -3.83 -12.62
N SER A 96 -5.91 -4.19 -11.66
CA SER A 96 -6.71 -3.23 -10.88
C SER A 96 -6.02 -2.83 -9.58
N LEU A 97 -6.24 -1.58 -9.17
CA LEU A 97 -5.68 -1.00 -7.95
C LEU A 97 -6.77 -0.22 -7.22
N ILE A 98 -6.86 -0.41 -5.91
CA ILE A 98 -7.71 0.37 -5.01
C ILE A 98 -6.84 0.87 -3.86
N PHE A 99 -6.93 2.16 -3.58
CA PHE A 99 -6.46 2.72 -2.32
C PHE A 99 -7.64 3.29 -1.54
N TYR A 100 -7.71 2.99 -0.25
CA TYR A 100 -8.73 3.52 0.64
C TYR A 100 -8.23 3.61 2.08
N GLU A 101 -8.24 4.81 2.67
CA GLU A 101 -7.89 5.04 4.08
C GLU A 101 -6.55 4.36 4.49
N GLY A 102 -5.50 4.58 3.71
CA GLY A 102 -4.19 3.97 3.97
C GLY A 102 -4.10 2.49 3.62
N LYS A 103 -5.14 1.85 3.08
CA LYS A 103 -5.09 0.47 2.59
C LYS A 103 -4.86 0.46 1.10
N PHE A 104 -3.82 -0.25 0.68
CA PHE A 104 -3.53 -0.51 -0.72
C PHE A 104 -3.91 -1.94 -1.07
N ILE A 105 -4.69 -2.10 -2.15
CA ILE A 105 -5.07 -3.39 -2.71
C ILE A 105 -4.75 -3.36 -4.20
N TYR A 106 -3.95 -4.31 -4.65
CA TYR A 106 -3.66 -4.53 -6.05
C TYR A 106 -4.05 -5.94 -6.43
N SER A 107 -4.71 -6.09 -7.57
CA SER A 107 -5.02 -7.40 -8.16
C SER A 107 -4.61 -7.43 -9.62
N SER A 108 -4.01 -8.55 -10.03
CA SER A 108 -3.66 -8.79 -11.43
C SER A 108 -3.93 -10.23 -11.79
N THR A 109 -4.49 -10.46 -12.95
CA THR A 109 -4.62 -11.80 -13.51
C THR A 109 -3.92 -11.82 -14.85
N ASP A 110 -3.02 -12.77 -15.03
CA ASP A 110 -2.43 -13.11 -16.31
C ASP A 110 -2.66 -14.60 -16.63
N LEU A 111 -2.04 -15.09 -17.71
CA LEU A 111 -2.19 -16.48 -18.16
C LEU A 111 -1.64 -17.52 -17.16
N ASN A 112 -0.72 -17.12 -16.29
CA ASN A 112 0.03 -18.01 -15.40
C ASN A 112 -0.42 -17.90 -13.95
N GLU A 113 -0.90 -16.74 -13.51
CA GLU A 113 -1.32 -16.53 -12.14
C GLU A 113 -2.40 -15.45 -11.96
N ALA A 114 -3.20 -15.63 -10.92
CA ALA A 114 -4.02 -14.57 -10.32
C ALA A 114 -3.34 -14.10 -9.03
N LYS A 115 -2.96 -12.83 -8.95
CA LYS A 115 -2.18 -12.24 -7.87
C LYS A 115 -2.96 -11.18 -7.13
N THR A 116 -2.73 -11.10 -5.82
CA THR A 116 -3.22 -10.04 -4.96
C THR A 116 -2.12 -9.57 -4.02
N ILE A 117 -1.93 -8.26 -3.95
CA ILE A 117 -1.03 -7.59 -3.01
C ILE A 117 -1.86 -6.67 -2.12
N ILE A 118 -1.71 -6.82 -0.80
CA ILE A 118 -2.34 -5.98 0.21
C ILE A 118 -1.25 -5.33 1.04
N ALA A 119 -1.33 -4.02 1.23
CA ALA A 119 -0.39 -3.26 2.04
C ALA A 119 -1.13 -2.22 2.90
N HIS A 120 -0.52 -1.85 4.02
CA HIS A 120 -0.87 -0.63 4.75
C HIS A 120 0.13 0.45 4.41
N CYS A 121 -0.35 1.65 4.16
CA CYS A 121 0.44 2.78 3.73
C CYS A 121 0.27 3.97 4.66
N THR A 122 1.36 4.70 4.86
CA THR A 122 1.41 5.97 5.59
C THR A 122 1.94 7.07 4.67
N VAL A 123 1.51 8.31 4.89
CA VAL A 123 2.12 9.49 4.26
C VAL A 123 3.38 9.84 5.05
N GLU A 124 4.47 10.17 4.34
CA GLU A 124 5.64 10.85 4.92
C GLU A 124 5.60 12.35 4.71
#